data_AF-A0A916UM73-F1
#
_entry.id   AF-A0A916UM73-F1
#
_cell.length_a   1.000
_cell.length_b   1.000
_cell.length_c   1.000
_cell.angle_alpha   90.00
_cell.angle_beta   90.00
_cell.angle_gamma   90.00
#
_symmetry.space_group_name_H-M   'P 1'
#
loop_
_entity.id
_entity.type
_entity.pdbx_description
1 polymer ?
#
loop_
_entity_poly.entity_id
_entity_poly.type
_entity_poly.pdbx_seq_one_letter_code
_entity_poly.pdbx_strand_id
1 'polypeptide(L)'
;MFSAMPSLLPYKGMAVAALAALLALAAGPSQAQVQTEARQDYSIVADAIPLSLTGSPGDAARGRAIVASRQQGLCLLCHTGPISEERFQGNLAPDLAGAGSRWTIGQLRLRIVDARHFNAETIMPSYYRSKDLLRVAGAWQDKTILTAQQIEDVVAFLATLRSDEKGNGK
;
A
#
# COMPACT_ATOMS: atom_id res chain seq x y z
N MET A 1 48.55 28.18 55.62
CA MET A 1 48.64 27.51 56.94
C MET A 1 47.84 26.22 56.85
N PHE A 2 48.51 25.10 57.12
CA PHE A 2 48.05 23.80 57.66
C PHE A 2 46.58 23.40 57.44
N SER A 3 46.22 22.16 57.13
CA SER A 3 46.92 20.91 56.86
C SER A 3 45.76 19.93 56.61
N ALA A 4 45.75 19.22 55.49
CA ALA A 4 44.77 18.17 55.25
C ALA A 4 45.54 16.91 54.86
N MET A 5 45.58 15.93 55.77
CA MET A 5 46.10 14.57 55.55
C MET A 5 45.75 13.70 56.79
N PRO A 6 45.75 12.36 56.69
CA PRO A 6 45.03 11.49 55.75
C PRO A 6 44.57 10.20 56.51
N SER A 7 44.57 9.05 55.81
CA SER A 7 44.64 7.67 56.33
C SER A 7 43.28 6.93 56.48
N LEU A 8 43.05 5.71 55.97
CA LEU A 8 43.96 4.71 55.41
C LEU A 8 43.16 3.49 54.83
N LEU A 9 43.73 2.84 53.80
CA LEU A 9 43.72 1.38 53.48
C LEU A 9 42.56 0.77 52.65
N PRO A 10 42.80 -0.38 51.97
CA PRO A 10 43.89 -0.64 51.02
C PRO A 10 43.45 -1.41 49.74
N TYR A 11 44.25 -1.24 48.69
CA TYR A 11 44.24 -2.04 47.47
C TYR A 11 44.83 -3.45 47.68
N LYS A 12 44.13 -4.47 47.19
CA LYS A 12 44.62 -5.79 46.74
C LYS A 12 43.76 -6.12 45.50
N GLY A 13 44.25 -6.17 44.26
CA GLY A 13 45.32 -7.02 43.75
C GLY A 13 44.75 -8.33 43.21
N MET A 14 44.35 -8.37 41.93
CA MET A 14 44.22 -9.55 41.03
C MET A 14 43.60 -9.07 39.69
N ALA A 15 44.40 -8.78 38.67
CA ALA A 15 44.90 -9.71 37.65
C ALA A 15 43.81 -10.36 36.77
N VAL A 16 43.74 -9.86 35.52
CA VAL A 16 43.54 -10.59 34.26
C VAL A 16 42.25 -11.39 34.07
N ALA A 17 41.33 -10.85 33.28
CA ALA A 17 40.75 -11.55 32.12
C ALA A 17 40.00 -10.53 31.24
N ALA A 18 40.68 -10.06 30.19
CA ALA A 18 40.02 -9.38 29.09
C ALA A 18 39.16 -10.41 28.34
N LEU A 19 37.86 -10.47 28.66
CA LEU A 19 36.90 -11.22 27.86
C LEU A 19 36.20 -10.22 26.93
N ALA A 20 36.81 -10.01 25.78
CA ALA A 20 36.18 -9.34 24.65
C ALA A 20 35.00 -10.21 24.18
N ALA A 21 33.79 -9.88 24.62
CA ALA A 21 32.57 -10.43 24.04
C ALA A 21 32.37 -9.80 22.66
N LEU A 22 32.96 -10.42 21.64
CA LEU A 22 32.58 -10.20 20.24
C LEU A 22 31.13 -10.67 20.07
N LEU A 23 30.16 -9.76 20.20
CA LEU A 23 28.85 -9.95 19.60
C LEU A 23 29.04 -9.86 18.08
N ALA A 24 29.15 -11.01 17.44
CA ALA A 24 29.04 -11.13 16.00
C ALA A 24 27.63 -10.70 15.57
N LEU A 25 27.51 -9.44 15.13
CA LEU A 25 26.35 -8.92 14.45
C LEU A 25 26.29 -9.61 13.07
N ALA A 26 25.61 -10.76 13.00
CA ALA A 26 25.30 -11.42 11.75
C ALA A 26 24.29 -10.56 10.98
N ALA A 27 24.79 -9.59 10.23
CA ALA A 27 24.04 -8.92 9.17
C ALA A 27 23.80 -9.95 8.05
N GLY A 28 22.73 -10.73 8.18
CA GLY A 28 22.23 -11.55 7.08
C GLY A 28 21.88 -10.63 5.90
N PRO A 29 22.12 -11.06 4.65
CA PRO A 29 21.76 -10.25 3.50
C PRO A 29 20.24 -10.01 3.53
N SER A 30 19.85 -8.74 3.56
CA SER A 30 18.48 -8.33 3.33
C SER A 30 18.07 -8.85 1.96
N GLN A 31 17.28 -9.91 1.92
CA GLN A 31 16.67 -10.37 0.68
C GLN A 31 15.65 -9.32 0.28
N ALA A 32 16.07 -8.35 -0.52
CA ALA A 32 15.17 -7.56 -1.33
C ALA A 32 14.36 -8.55 -2.18
N GLN A 33 13.11 -8.77 -1.80
CA GLN A 33 12.19 -9.59 -2.56
C GLN A 33 11.97 -8.89 -3.90
N VAL A 34 12.67 -9.34 -4.93
CA VAL A 34 12.34 -9.02 -6.32
C VAL A 34 10.99 -9.69 -6.56
N GLN A 35 9.91 -8.93 -6.41
CA GLN A 35 8.61 -9.38 -6.86
C GLN A 35 8.68 -9.40 -8.38
N THR A 36 8.76 -10.60 -8.96
CA THR A 36 8.50 -10.80 -10.37
C THR A 36 7.08 -10.30 -10.61
N GLU A 37 6.96 -9.09 -11.18
CA GLU A 37 5.69 -8.53 -11.60
C GLU A 37 5.06 -9.54 -12.56
N ALA A 38 3.95 -10.14 -12.12
CA ALA A 38 3.21 -11.08 -12.92
C ALA A 38 2.92 -10.43 -14.27
N ARG A 39 3.14 -11.20 -15.35
CA ARG A 39 2.69 -10.83 -16.68
C ARG A 39 1.22 -10.40 -16.58
N GLN A 40 0.84 -9.32 -17.27
CA GLN A 40 -0.50 -8.73 -17.29
C GLN A 40 -1.52 -9.65 -17.98
N ASP A 41 -1.68 -10.86 -17.46
CA ASP A 41 -2.48 -11.94 -18.02
C ASP A 41 -3.74 -12.07 -17.16
N TYR A 42 -4.71 -11.20 -17.43
CA TYR A 42 -6.07 -11.31 -16.91
C TYR A 42 -7.07 -11.28 -18.07
N SER A 43 -8.20 -11.96 -17.91
CA SER A 43 -9.29 -11.94 -18.90
C SER A 43 -10.41 -11.01 -18.44
N ILE A 44 -10.81 -10.09 -19.31
CA ILE A 44 -12.06 -9.35 -19.14
C ILE A 44 -13.21 -10.20 -19.67
N VAL A 45 -14.23 -10.40 -18.85
CA VAL A 45 -15.48 -11.07 -19.24
C VAL A 45 -16.61 -10.06 -19.03
N ALA A 46 -17.20 -9.63 -20.14
CA ALA A 46 -18.13 -8.49 -20.17
C ALA A 46 -17.52 -7.25 -19.50
N ASP A 47 -18.02 -6.87 -18.32
CA ASP A 47 -17.67 -5.64 -17.61
C ASP A 47 -16.85 -5.92 -16.32
N ALA A 48 -16.23 -7.09 -16.24
CA ALA A 48 -15.53 -7.57 -15.05
C ALA A 48 -14.21 -8.31 -15.36
N ILE A 49 -13.30 -8.30 -14.39
CA ILE A 49 -12.20 -9.27 -14.29
C ILE A 49 -12.60 -10.26 -13.19
N PRO A 50 -13.18 -11.43 -13.52
CA PRO A 50 -13.79 -12.30 -12.51
C PRO A 50 -12.75 -12.97 -11.60
N LEU A 51 -11.60 -13.35 -12.14
CA LEU A 51 -10.53 -14.02 -11.41
C LEU A 51 -9.62 -13.01 -10.70
N SER A 52 -9.08 -13.40 -9.54
CA SER A 52 -8.06 -12.62 -8.83
C SER A 52 -6.79 -12.52 -9.68
N LEU A 53 -6.13 -11.36 -9.64
CA LEU A 53 -4.85 -11.13 -10.32
C LEU A 53 -3.70 -11.93 -9.71
N THR A 54 -3.83 -12.38 -8.46
CA THR A 54 -2.78 -13.11 -7.73
C THR A 54 -3.19 -14.53 -7.34
N GLY A 55 -4.47 -14.87 -7.46
CA GLY A 55 -5.04 -16.08 -6.87
C GLY A 55 -5.14 -16.06 -5.33
N SER A 56 -4.63 -15.01 -4.68
CA SER A 56 -4.71 -14.79 -3.23
C SER A 56 -5.81 -13.79 -2.89
N PRO A 57 -6.41 -13.86 -1.69
CA PRO A 57 -7.36 -12.85 -1.24
C PRO A 57 -6.66 -11.51 -0.97
N GLY A 58 -7.38 -10.42 -1.17
CA GLY A 58 -6.94 -9.08 -0.76
C GLY A 58 -7.13 -8.83 0.73
N ASP A 59 -6.31 -7.94 1.29
CA ASP A 59 -6.42 -7.44 2.66
C ASP A 59 -7.06 -6.03 2.66
N ALA A 60 -8.25 -5.93 3.22
CA ALA A 60 -9.01 -4.68 3.25
C ALA A 60 -8.33 -3.57 4.09
N ALA A 61 -7.54 -3.91 5.12
CA ALA A 61 -6.83 -2.90 5.90
C ALA A 61 -5.68 -2.29 5.09
N ARG A 62 -4.93 -3.12 4.35
CA ARG A 62 -3.92 -2.63 3.40
C ARG A 62 -4.55 -1.85 2.25
N GLY A 63 -5.69 -2.31 1.74
CA GLY A 63 -6.47 -1.62 0.72
C GLY A 63 -6.90 -0.23 1.15
N ARG A 64 -7.43 -0.10 2.37
CA ARG A 64 -7.78 1.19 2.96
C ARG A 64 -6.59 2.12 3.04
N ALA A 65 -5.42 1.62 3.47
CA ALA A 65 -4.19 2.40 3.54
C ALA A 65 -3.75 2.90 2.16
N ILE A 66 -3.88 2.09 1.12
CA ILE A 66 -3.59 2.50 -0.27
C ILE A 66 -4.56 3.58 -0.73
N VAL A 67 -5.88 3.41 -0.48
CA VAL A 67 -6.90 4.40 -0.86
C VAL A 67 -6.68 5.74 -0.16
N ALA A 68 -6.32 5.73 1.13
CA ALA A 68 -6.01 6.93 1.89
C ALA A 68 -4.64 7.55 1.54
N SER A 69 -3.73 6.78 0.93
CA SER A 69 -2.35 7.23 0.71
C SER A 69 -2.27 8.39 -0.26
N ARG A 70 -1.66 9.48 0.22
CA ARG A 70 -1.35 10.68 -0.57
C ARG A 70 -0.10 10.55 -1.45
N GLN A 71 0.49 9.37 -1.54
CA GLN A 71 1.73 9.12 -2.27
C GLN A 71 1.68 7.88 -3.18
N GLN A 72 0.71 6.98 -2.95
CA GLN A 72 0.61 5.71 -3.66
C GLN A 72 -0.69 5.61 -4.47
N GLY A 73 -1.84 5.39 -3.81
CA GLY A 73 -3.12 5.24 -4.50
C GLY A 73 -3.70 6.58 -4.98
N LEU A 74 -3.49 7.66 -4.23
CA LEU A 74 -3.99 9.01 -4.52
C LEU A 74 -5.51 9.08 -4.78
N CYS A 75 -6.26 8.08 -4.32
CA CYS A 75 -7.68 7.95 -4.63
C CYS A 75 -8.49 9.14 -4.09
N LEU A 76 -8.15 9.58 -2.87
CA LEU A 76 -8.79 10.72 -2.22
C LEU A 76 -8.45 12.08 -2.84
N LEU A 77 -7.53 12.16 -3.82
CA LEU A 77 -7.33 13.39 -4.59
C LEU A 77 -8.55 13.71 -5.46
N CYS A 78 -9.24 12.68 -5.95
CA CYS A 78 -10.39 12.81 -6.85
C CYS A 78 -11.71 12.46 -6.18
N HIS A 79 -11.70 11.47 -5.29
CA HIS A 79 -12.91 10.95 -4.65
C HIS A 79 -13.06 11.42 -3.21
N THR A 80 -14.31 11.56 -2.76
CA THR A 80 -14.66 11.50 -1.34
C THR A 80 -14.86 10.02 -0.95
N GLY A 81 -14.70 9.70 0.34
CA GLY A 81 -14.96 8.38 0.89
C GLY A 81 -15.02 8.37 2.43
N PRO A 82 -15.46 7.24 3.02
CA PRO A 82 -15.65 7.11 4.47
C PRO A 82 -14.33 6.90 5.23
N ILE A 83 -13.40 7.84 5.09
CA ILE A 83 -12.08 7.89 5.74
C ILE A 83 -11.98 9.23 6.47
N SER A 84 -12.70 9.35 7.58
CA SER A 84 -12.93 10.63 8.27
C SER A 84 -11.67 11.30 8.80
N GLU A 85 -10.60 10.57 9.05
CA GLU A 85 -9.32 11.13 9.47
C GLU A 85 -8.59 11.89 8.33
N GLU A 86 -8.90 11.60 7.06
CA GLU A 86 -8.39 12.30 5.89
C GLU A 86 -9.29 13.49 5.55
N ARG A 87 -8.91 14.68 6.04
CA ARG A 87 -9.76 15.88 5.98
C ARG A 87 -9.92 16.50 4.59
N PHE A 88 -8.95 16.32 3.69
CA PHE A 88 -8.93 16.96 2.38
C PHE A 88 -9.10 15.92 1.27
N GLN A 89 -10.36 15.71 0.89
CA GLN A 89 -10.76 14.74 -0.13
C GLN A 89 -11.34 15.46 -1.36
N GLY A 90 -11.17 14.86 -2.52
CA GLY A 90 -11.62 15.41 -3.79
C GLY A 90 -13.11 15.21 -4.05
N ASN A 91 -13.61 15.95 -5.03
CA ASN A 91 -14.98 15.86 -5.53
C ASN A 91 -15.03 15.81 -7.07
N LEU A 92 -13.90 15.49 -7.72
CA LEU A 92 -13.79 15.36 -9.18
C LEU A 92 -14.44 14.06 -9.68
N ALA A 93 -14.60 13.07 -8.80
CA ALA A 93 -15.18 11.77 -9.10
C ALA A 93 -16.19 11.36 -8.00
N PRO A 94 -17.08 10.37 -8.29
CA PRO A 94 -18.14 9.97 -7.36
C PRO A 94 -17.62 9.48 -6.01
N ASP A 95 -18.43 9.61 -4.96
CA ASP A 95 -18.12 9.10 -3.62
C ASP A 95 -17.85 7.57 -3.64
N LEU A 96 -16.79 7.13 -2.96
CA LEU A 96 -16.45 5.72 -2.77
C LEU A 96 -17.41 5.00 -1.81
N ALA A 97 -18.11 5.72 -0.93
CA ALA A 97 -19.15 5.14 -0.09
C ALA A 97 -20.17 4.37 -0.93
N GLY A 98 -20.53 3.15 -0.53
CA GLY A 98 -21.44 2.29 -1.28
C GLY A 98 -20.86 1.58 -2.51
N ALA A 99 -19.56 1.71 -2.80
CA ALA A 99 -18.93 1.05 -3.95
C ALA A 99 -19.15 -0.46 -3.97
N GLY A 100 -19.04 -1.13 -2.81
CA GLY A 100 -19.28 -2.56 -2.66
C GLY A 100 -20.75 -2.96 -2.77
N SER A 101 -21.68 -2.01 -2.70
CA SER A 101 -23.10 -2.24 -3.03
C SER A 101 -23.41 -2.02 -4.50
N ARG A 102 -22.70 -1.11 -5.17
CA ARG A 102 -22.88 -0.85 -6.60
C ARG A 102 -22.32 -1.96 -7.46
N TRP A 103 -21.09 -2.41 -7.16
CA TRP A 103 -20.32 -3.26 -8.05
C TRP A 103 -19.91 -4.58 -7.40
N THR A 104 -19.89 -5.64 -8.21
CA THR A 104 -19.28 -6.93 -7.84
C THR A 104 -17.77 -6.80 -7.72
N ILE A 105 -17.13 -7.78 -7.06
CA ILE A 105 -15.67 -7.82 -6.90
C ILE A 105 -14.94 -7.73 -8.26
N GLY A 106 -15.42 -8.46 -9.28
CA GLY A 106 -14.79 -8.44 -10.60
C GLY A 106 -14.96 -7.10 -11.34
N GLN A 107 -16.10 -6.43 -11.15
CA GLN A 107 -16.34 -5.09 -11.70
C GLN A 107 -15.51 -4.01 -10.98
N LEU A 108 -15.32 -4.14 -9.65
CA LEU A 108 -14.41 -3.30 -8.88
C LEU A 108 -12.97 -3.49 -9.38
N ARG A 109 -12.53 -4.73 -9.55
CA ARG A 109 -11.20 -5.05 -10.06
C ARG A 109 -10.93 -4.41 -11.42
N LEU A 110 -11.85 -4.55 -12.38
CA LEU A 110 -11.67 -3.92 -13.69
C LEU A 110 -11.58 -2.38 -13.60
N ARG A 111 -12.35 -1.74 -12.71
CA ARG A 111 -12.27 -0.28 -12.52
C ARG A 111 -10.91 0.18 -12.01
N ILE A 112 -10.27 -0.57 -11.12
CA ILE A 112 -8.95 -0.21 -10.61
C ILE A 112 -7.86 -0.57 -11.64
N VAL A 113 -7.98 -1.72 -12.28
CA VAL A 113 -7.03 -2.17 -13.32
C VAL A 113 -7.01 -1.20 -14.50
N ASP A 114 -8.18 -0.92 -15.09
CA ASP A 114 -8.32 0.02 -16.20
C ASP A 114 -9.74 0.62 -16.29
N ALA A 115 -9.94 1.76 -15.64
CA ALA A 115 -11.21 2.51 -15.71
C ALA A 115 -11.55 2.97 -17.15
N ARG A 116 -10.57 3.07 -18.05
CA ARG A 116 -10.79 3.49 -19.44
C ARG A 116 -11.63 2.50 -20.23
N HIS A 117 -11.73 1.26 -19.76
CA HIS A 117 -12.64 0.28 -20.32
C HIS A 117 -14.11 0.74 -20.28
N PHE A 118 -14.50 1.53 -19.27
CA PHE A 118 -15.87 2.05 -19.12
C PHE A 118 -16.03 3.45 -19.72
N ASN A 119 -14.98 4.27 -19.67
CA ASN A 119 -14.97 5.61 -20.22
C ASN A 119 -13.54 5.95 -20.67
N ALA A 120 -13.30 5.93 -21.98
CA ALA A 120 -11.98 6.17 -22.56
C ALA A 120 -11.38 7.54 -22.19
N GLU A 121 -12.25 8.52 -21.90
CA GLU A 121 -11.93 9.90 -21.53
C GLU A 121 -11.86 10.12 -20.01
N THR A 122 -11.91 9.05 -19.21
CA THR A 122 -11.80 9.17 -17.75
C THR A 122 -10.45 9.73 -17.33
N ILE A 123 -10.46 10.60 -16.32
CA ILE A 123 -9.23 11.07 -15.65
C ILE A 123 -8.72 10.08 -14.60
N MET A 124 -9.50 9.06 -14.25
CA MET A 124 -9.08 8.02 -13.31
C MET A 124 -7.94 7.20 -13.94
N PRO A 125 -6.76 7.09 -13.29
CA PRO A 125 -5.66 6.33 -13.85
C PRO A 125 -5.96 4.84 -14.00
N SER A 126 -5.40 4.20 -15.02
CA SER A 126 -5.31 2.74 -15.10
C SER A 126 -4.17 2.25 -14.18
N TYR A 127 -4.49 1.71 -13.01
CA TYR A 127 -3.46 1.43 -11.99
C TYR A 127 -2.60 0.20 -12.30
N TYR A 128 -3.07 -0.68 -13.18
CA TYR A 128 -2.38 -1.92 -13.54
C TYR A 128 -2.00 -1.99 -15.03
N ARG A 129 -1.92 -0.86 -15.73
CA ARG A 129 -1.46 -0.78 -17.12
C ARG A 129 -0.01 -0.32 -17.19
N SER A 130 0.81 -1.02 -17.97
CA SER A 130 2.22 -0.66 -18.21
C SER A 130 2.58 -0.49 -19.69
N LYS A 131 1.64 -0.75 -20.61
CA LYS A 131 1.83 -0.70 -22.07
C LYS A 131 0.91 0.32 -22.73
N ASP A 132 1.27 0.71 -23.94
CA ASP A 132 0.56 1.71 -24.76
C ASP A 132 0.39 3.08 -24.07
N LEU A 133 1.40 3.47 -23.30
CA LEU A 133 1.48 4.76 -22.63
C LEU A 133 2.38 5.71 -23.43
N LEU A 134 2.05 6.99 -23.44
CA LEU A 134 2.78 8.00 -24.19
C LEU A 134 3.75 8.76 -23.29
N ARG A 135 5.02 8.87 -23.72
CA ARG A 135 6.03 9.72 -23.09
C ARG A 135 6.28 9.42 -21.60
N VAL A 136 6.19 8.14 -21.22
CA VAL A 136 6.53 7.68 -19.87
C VAL A 136 8.02 7.90 -19.61
N ALA A 137 8.37 8.53 -18.48
CA ALA A 137 9.75 8.74 -18.10
C ALA A 137 10.45 7.38 -17.85
N GLY A 138 11.74 7.29 -18.19
CA GLY A 138 12.49 6.03 -18.20
C GLY A 138 12.40 5.21 -16.91
N ALA A 139 12.36 5.87 -15.74
CA ALA A 139 12.25 5.21 -14.44
C ALA A 139 10.93 4.44 -14.22
N TRP A 140 9.90 4.74 -15.01
CA TRP A 140 8.53 4.21 -14.89
C TRP A 140 8.10 3.36 -16.08
N GLN A 141 8.97 3.17 -17.08
CA GLN A 141 8.68 2.32 -18.21
C GLN A 141 8.40 0.89 -17.76
N ASP A 142 7.41 0.25 -18.37
CA ASP A 142 6.98 -1.13 -18.13
C ASP A 142 6.49 -1.45 -16.70
N LYS A 143 6.36 -0.45 -15.84
CA LYS A 143 5.85 -0.58 -14.47
C LYS A 143 4.37 -0.22 -14.39
N THR A 144 3.68 -0.81 -13.43
CA THR A 144 2.33 -0.40 -13.04
C THR A 144 2.36 0.55 -11.85
N ILE A 145 1.26 1.25 -11.60
CA ILE A 145 1.14 2.15 -10.43
C ILE A 145 0.99 1.31 -9.15
N LEU A 146 0.16 0.27 -9.21
CA LEU A 146 -0.03 -0.69 -8.12
C LEU A 146 0.41 -2.08 -8.55
N THR A 147 0.87 -2.91 -7.63
CA THR A 147 1.09 -4.34 -7.89
C THR A 147 -0.25 -5.09 -7.95
N ALA A 148 -0.27 -6.30 -8.51
CA ALA A 148 -1.49 -7.12 -8.52
C ALA A 148 -2.08 -7.32 -7.12
N GLN A 149 -1.24 -7.58 -6.11
CA GLN A 149 -1.73 -7.76 -4.74
C GLN A 149 -2.29 -6.46 -4.16
N GLN A 150 -1.69 -5.31 -4.48
CA GLN A 150 -2.21 -4.01 -4.06
C GLN A 150 -3.57 -3.71 -4.70
N ILE A 151 -3.79 -4.12 -5.96
CA ILE A 151 -5.11 -4.05 -6.59
C ILE A 151 -6.11 -4.92 -5.80
N GLU A 152 -5.76 -6.17 -5.49
CA GLU A 152 -6.65 -7.06 -4.72
C GLU A 152 -6.97 -6.50 -3.33
N ASP A 153 -5.97 -5.91 -2.65
CA ASP A 153 -6.15 -5.25 -1.36
C ASP A 153 -7.13 -4.07 -1.47
N VAL A 154 -6.96 -3.19 -2.47
CA VAL A 154 -7.90 -2.07 -2.74
C VAL A 154 -9.30 -2.58 -3.05
N VAL A 155 -9.44 -3.60 -3.90
CA VAL A 155 -10.73 -4.22 -4.23
C VAL A 155 -11.39 -4.79 -2.97
N ALA A 156 -10.64 -5.46 -2.11
CA ALA A 156 -11.13 -5.99 -0.84
C ALA A 156 -11.67 -4.88 0.06
N PHE A 157 -10.99 -3.73 0.15
CA PHE A 157 -11.50 -2.57 0.88
C PHE A 157 -12.77 -1.99 0.25
N LEU A 158 -12.77 -1.72 -1.06
CA LEU A 158 -13.94 -1.13 -1.72
C LEU A 158 -15.18 -2.03 -1.62
N ALA A 159 -15.00 -3.35 -1.59
CA ALA A 159 -16.07 -4.31 -1.40
C ALA A 159 -16.73 -4.22 0.00
N THR A 160 -16.02 -3.74 1.03
CA THR A 160 -16.60 -3.53 2.37
C THR A 160 -17.43 -2.25 2.45
N LEU A 161 -17.24 -1.31 1.53
CA LEU A 161 -17.99 -0.05 1.47
C LEU A 161 -19.41 -0.29 0.94
N ARG A 162 -20.25 -0.90 1.75
CA ARG A 162 -21.66 -1.14 1.43
C ARG A 162 -22.52 -0.01 1.97
N SER A 163 -23.59 0.31 1.24
CA SER A 163 -24.66 1.14 1.78
C SER A 163 -25.44 0.28 2.77
N ASP A 164 -25.67 0.79 3.98
CA ASP A 164 -26.70 0.22 4.84
C ASP A 164 -28.05 0.40 4.13
N GLU A 165 -29.00 -0.54 4.26
CA GLU A 165 -30.38 -0.38 3.75
C GLU A 165 -31.05 0.92 4.26
N LYS A 166 -30.49 1.52 5.31
CA LYS A 166 -30.83 2.84 5.84
C LYS A 166 -29.96 3.88 5.12
N GLY A 167 -30.36 4.22 3.89
CA GLY A 167 -29.63 5.16 3.05
C GLY A 167 -29.30 6.47 3.77
N ASN A 168 -28.12 7.01 3.47
CA ASN A 168 -27.89 8.43 3.64
C ASN A 168 -27.06 8.92 2.46
N GLY A 169 -27.79 9.21 1.38
CA GLY A 169 -27.32 10.20 0.41
C GLY A 169 -27.39 11.56 1.07
N LYS A 170 -26.26 12.24 1.11
CA LYS A 170 -26.24 13.69 1.16
C LYS A 170 -25.10 14.21 0.30
#